data_AF-A0A952KJM1-F1
#
_entry.id   AF-A0A952KJM1-F1
#
_cell.length_a   1.000
_cell.length_b   1.000
_cell.length_c   1.000
_cell.angle_alpha   90.00
_cell.angle_beta   90.00
_cell.angle_gamma   90.00
#
_symmetry.space_group_name_H-M   'P 1'
#
loop_
_entity.id
_entity.type
_entity.pdbx_description
1 polymer ?
#
loop_
_entity_poly.entity_id
_entity_poly.type
_entity_poly.pdbx_seq_one_letter_code
_entity_poly.pdbx_strand_id
1 'polypeptide(L)' 'EGLVPEFDWNAWPLPPVFDWLQREGGISDHELRRTFNCGDGFILVMAASDAEPVLAALLNAGEDAFICGQLVQA' A
#
# COMPACT_ATOMS: atom_id res chain seq x y z
N GLU A 1 17.09 -11.27 12.75
CA GLU A 1 17.03 -11.85 11.41
C GLU A 1 15.57 -11.90 10.97
N GLY A 2 15.25 -11.35 9.80
CA GLY A 2 13.88 -11.30 9.32
C GLY A 2 13.74 -10.38 8.12
N LEU A 3 12.54 -10.33 7.57
CA LEU A 3 12.17 -9.40 6.51
C LEU A 3 11.22 -8.35 7.07
N VAL A 4 11.34 -7.11 6.59
CA VAL A 4 10.44 -5.99 6.89
C VAL A 4 9.91 -5.38 5.59
N PRO A 5 8.68 -4.86 5.57
CA PRO A 5 8.16 -4.16 4.41
C PRO A 5 8.78 -2.77 4.27
N GLU A 6 9.29 -2.48 3.09
CA GLU A 6 9.61 -1.15 2.60
C GLU A 6 8.50 -0.74 1.62
N PHE A 7 7.66 0.21 2.04
CA PHE A 7 6.54 0.71 1.24
C PHE A 7 6.94 1.92 0.41
N ASP A 8 6.53 1.95 -0.86
CA ASP A 8 6.47 3.17 -1.66
C ASP A 8 5.14 3.88 -1.42
N TRP A 9 5.16 4.88 -0.54
CA TRP A 9 3.96 5.67 -0.20
C TRP A 9 3.49 6.59 -1.33
N ASN A 10 4.21 6.67 -2.44
CA ASN A 10 3.78 7.41 -3.64
C ASN A 10 3.18 6.49 -4.71
N ALA A 11 3.12 5.17 -4.46
CA ALA A 11 2.56 4.22 -5.42
C ALA A 11 1.05 4.40 -5.65
N TRP A 12 0.34 5.04 -4.70
CA TRP A 12 -1.05 5.46 -4.87
C TRP A 12 -1.31 6.78 -4.16
N PRO A 13 -2.28 7.59 -4.65
CA PRO A 13 -2.65 8.82 -3.97
C PRO A 13 -3.43 8.52 -2.69
N LEU A 14 -3.17 9.28 -1.63
CA LEU A 14 -4.00 9.25 -0.43
C LEU A 14 -5.43 9.73 -0.79
N PRO A 15 -6.48 8.92 -0.55
CA PRO A 15 -7.84 9.36 -0.84
C PRO A 15 -8.22 10.65 -0.09
N PRO A 16 -8.94 11.61 -0.72
CA PRO A 16 -9.18 12.94 -0.13
C PRO A 16 -9.86 12.95 1.24
N VAL A 17 -10.64 11.91 1.55
CA VAL A 17 -11.26 11.75 2.88
C VAL A 17 -10.22 11.61 4.00
N PHE A 18 -9.09 10.98 3.74
CA PHE A 18 -8.03 10.79 4.73
C PHE A 18 -7.16 12.04 4.87
N ASP A 19 -6.92 12.79 3.78
CA ASP A 19 -6.29 14.11 3.84
C ASP A 19 -7.12 15.08 4.70
N TRP A 20 -8.43 15.15 4.45
CA TRP A 20 -9.36 15.93 5.27
C TRP A 20 -9.32 15.49 6.74
N LEU A 21 -9.40 14.17 7.00
CA LEU A 21 -9.40 13.63 8.35
C LEU A 21 -8.10 13.94 9.09
N GLN A 22 -6.96 13.86 8.40
CA GLN A 22 -5.66 14.19 8.95
C GLN A 22 -5.60 15.65 9.36
N ARG A 23 -6.03 16.55 8.48
CA ARG A 23 -5.98 18.00 8.68
C ARG A 23 -6.94 18.46 9.79
N GLU A 24 -8.17 17.98 9.80
CA GLU A 24 -9.17 18.38 10.81
C GLU A 24 -8.94 17.69 12.16
N GLY A 25 -8.45 16.45 12.16
CA GLY A 25 -8.20 15.66 13.37
C GLY A 25 -6.83 15.89 14.01
N GLY A 26 -5.92 16.59 13.34
CA GLY A 26 -4.53 16.75 13.80
C GLY A 26 -3.78 15.43 13.91
N ILE A 27 -4.08 14.48 13.03
CA ILE A 27 -3.53 13.12 13.05
C ILE A 27 -2.16 13.13 12.34
N SER A 28 -1.17 12.41 12.87
CA SER A 28 0.12 12.25 12.17
C SER A 28 0.02 11.21 11.06
N ASP A 29 0.93 11.22 10.09
CA ASP A 29 1.01 10.17 9.06
C ASP A 29 1.11 8.76 9.68
N HIS A 30 1.88 8.62 10.76
CA HIS A 30 2.05 7.37 11.48
C HIS A 30 0.71 6.84 12.02
N GLU A 31 -0.05 7.68 12.74
CA GLU A 31 -1.33 7.27 13.32
C GLU A 31 -2.39 7.04 12.24
N LEU A 32 -2.38 7.83 11.17
CA LEU A 32 -3.29 7.66 10.05
C LEU A 32 -3.12 6.27 9.41
N ARG A 33 -1.88 5.88 9.09
CA ARG A 33 -1.55 4.58 8.47
C ARG A 33 -1.67 3.41 9.44
N ARG A 34 -1.52 3.64 10.74
CA ARG A 34 -1.73 2.61 11.77
C ARG A 34 -3.22 2.28 11.97
N THR A 35 -4.10 3.23 11.70
CA THR A 35 -5.53 3.14 12.02
C THR A 35 -6.41 2.89 10.80
N PHE A 36 -6.06 3.48 9.66
CA PHE A 36 -6.85 3.44 8.44
C PHE A 36 -6.08 2.76 7.32
N ASN A 37 -6.83 2.25 6.35
CA ASN A 37 -6.28 1.59 5.17
C ASN A 37 -5.59 2.58 4.19
N CYS A 38 -5.85 3.88 4.33
CA CYS A 38 -5.30 4.95 3.48
C CYS A 38 -5.49 4.70 1.97
N GLY A 39 -6.55 3.99 1.58
CA GLY A 39 -6.85 3.67 0.18
C GLY A 39 -6.41 2.29 -0.30
N ASP A 40 -5.58 1.57 0.46
CA ASP A 40 -5.19 0.18 0.13
C ASP A 40 -5.81 -0.81 1.12
N GLY A 41 -6.74 -1.63 0.64
CA GLY A 41 -7.47 -2.59 1.46
C GLY A 41 -6.81 -3.98 1.56
N PHE A 42 -5.86 -4.31 0.68
CA PHE A 42 -5.37 -5.68 0.58
C PHE A 42 -3.95 -5.77 -0.01
N ILE A 43 -3.05 -6.43 0.72
CA ILE A 43 -1.65 -6.62 0.29
C ILE A 43 -1.41 -8.11 -0.02
N LEU A 44 -0.82 -8.36 -1.19
CA LEU A 44 -0.28 -9.66 -1.59
C LEU A 44 1.24 -9.64 -1.48
N VAL A 45 1.81 -10.70 -0.90
CA VAL A 45 3.27 -10.91 -0.81
C VAL A 45 3.64 -12.13 -1.63
N MET A 46 4.58 -11.96 -2.54
CA MET A 46 5.03 -13.00 -3.47
C MET A 46 6.51 -12.86 -3.80
N ALA A 47 7.07 -13.83 -4.52
CA ALA A 47 8.42 -13.71 -5.05
C ALA A 47 8.49 -12.61 -6.11
N ALA A 48 9.63 -11.91 -6.21
CA ALA A 48 9.79 -10.82 -7.17
C ALA A 48 9.55 -11.24 -8.64
N SER A 49 9.81 -12.52 -8.98
CA SER A 49 9.53 -13.08 -10.30
C SER A 49 8.04 -13.18 -10.64
N ASP A 50 7.17 -13.20 -9.63
CA ASP A 50 5.73 -13.40 -9.79
C ASP A 50 4.96 -12.07 -9.79
N ALA A 51 5.61 -10.95 -9.42
CA ALA A 51 4.97 -9.65 -9.26
C ALA A 51 4.25 -9.16 -10.54
N GLU A 52 4.96 -9.14 -11.67
CA GLU A 52 4.41 -8.67 -12.95
C GLU A 52 3.28 -9.60 -13.48
N PRO A 53 3.45 -10.94 -13.52
CA PRO A 53 2.36 -11.85 -13.89
C PRO A 53 1.10 -11.71 -13.02
N VAL A 54 1.27 -11.58 -11.70
CA VAL A 54 0.13 -11.45 -10.78
C VAL A 54 -0.53 -10.09 -10.91
N LEU A 55 0.23 -9.01 -11.03
CA LEU A 55 -0.30 -7.67 -11.29
C LEU A 55 -1.15 -7.67 -12.57
N ALA A 56 -0.63 -8.23 -13.66
CA ALA A 56 -1.37 -8.35 -14.91
C ALA A 56 -2.66 -9.17 -14.75
N ALA A 57 -2.64 -10.24 -13.95
CA ALA A 57 -3.82 -11.05 -13.68
C ALA A 57 -4.90 -10.27 -12.90
N LEU A 58 -4.51 -9.49 -11.89
CA LEU A 58 -5.43 -8.65 -11.11
C LEU A 58 -6.07 -7.56 -11.97
N LEU A 59 -5.26 -6.85 -12.76
CA LEU A 59 -5.77 -5.82 -13.68
C LEU A 59 -6.72 -6.41 -14.73
N ASN A 60 -6.42 -7.60 -15.28
CA ASN A 60 -7.30 -8.31 -16.21
C ASN A 60 -8.61 -8.79 -15.56
N ALA A 61 -8.61 -9.02 -14.25
CA ALA A 61 -9.81 -9.35 -13.47
C ALA A 61 -10.66 -8.11 -13.13
N GLY A 62 -10.17 -6.90 -13.44
CA GLY A 62 -10.87 -5.64 -13.17
C GLY A 62 -10.57 -5.03 -11.80
N GLU A 63 -9.56 -5.54 -11.09
CA GLU A 63 -9.11 -4.97 -9.82
C GLU A 63 -8.20 -3.75 -10.08
N ASP A 64 -8.23 -2.79 -9.16
CA ASP A 64 -7.26 -1.68 -9.12
C ASP A 64 -6.06 -2.12 -8.28
N ALA A 65 -4.98 -2.52 -8.95
CA ALA A 65 -3.80 -3.11 -8.32
C ALA A 65 -2.52 -2.42 -8.78
N PHE A 66 -1.55 -2.33 -7.88
CA PHE A 66 -0.25 -1.71 -8.11
C PHE A 66 0.81 -2.37 -7.23
N ILE A 67 2.09 -2.19 -7.58
CA ILE A 67 3.20 -2.61 -6.72
C ILE A 67 3.40 -1.53 -5.65
N CYS A 68 3.17 -1.88 -4.38
CA CYS A 68 3.22 -0.94 -3.25
C CYS A 68 4.54 -0.96 -2.47
N GLY A 69 5.51 -1.81 -2.86
CA GLY A 69 6.80 -1.89 -2.20
C GLY A 69 7.46 -3.27 -2.31
N GLN A 70 8.35 -3.56 -1.38
CA GLN A 70 9.12 -4.80 -1.33
C GLN A 70 9.45 -5.22 0.11
N LEU A 71 9.77 -6.50 0.31
CA LEU A 71 10.35 -6.98 1.56
C LEU A 71 11.87 -6.86 1.52
N VAL A 72 12.47 -6.23 2.53
CA VAL A 72 13.92 -6.07 2.70
C VAL A 72 14.40 -6.74 3.98
N GLN A 73 15.71 -6.99 4.09
CA GLN A 73 16.28 -7.52 5.33
C GLN A 73 16.15 -6.49 6.46
N ALA A 74 15.71 -6.95 7.63
CA ALA A 74 15.56 -6.15 8.86
C ALA A 74 16.89 -5.66 9.43
#